data_AF-A0A1V6DBH4-F1
#
_entry.id   AF-A0A1V6DBH4-F1
#
_cell.length_a   1.000
_cell.length_b   1.000
_cell.length_c   1.000
_cell.angle_alpha   90.00
_cell.angle_beta   90.00
_cell.angle_gamma   90.00
#
_symmetry.space_group_name_H-M   'P 1'
#
loop_
_entity.id
_entity.type
_entity.pdbx_description
1 polymer ?
#
loop_
_entity_poly.entity_id
_entity_poly.type
_entity_poly.pdbx_seq_one_letter_code
_entity_poly.pdbx_strand_id
1 'polypeptide(L)'
;MKVTCSKCGREFDCQGADSPVAVIAQEVMGDEYIESFFFCQACGVYTQESYHDRFLGEDSVAIHGPIDKTRGDELVELIRQCPDPTNKKCKCPIHQKHF
;
A
#
# COMPACT_ATOMS: atom_id res chain seq x y z
N MET A 1 0.17 14.14 -3.34
CA MET A 1 0.55 12.90 -4.05
C MET A 1 -0.63 12.48 -4.90
N LYS A 2 -0.41 12.00 -6.12
CA LYS A 2 -1.50 11.54 -6.99
C LYS A 2 -1.21 10.11 -7.39
N VAL A 3 -1.99 9.17 -6.88
CA VAL A 3 -1.90 7.75 -7.28
C VAL A 3 -2.79 7.55 -8.49
N THR A 4 -2.29 6.88 -9.52
CA THR A 4 -3.08 6.54 -10.71
C THR A 4 -3.27 5.04 -10.83
N CYS A 5 -4.43 4.62 -11.30
CA CYS A 5 -4.71 3.22 -11.59
C CYS A 5 -3.73 2.71 -12.66
N SER A 6 -2.98 1.67 -12.34
CA SER A 6 -2.00 1.03 -13.23
C SER A 6 -2.60 0.51 -14.55
N LYS A 7 -3.93 0.30 -14.63
CA LYS A 7 -4.61 -0.22 -15.83
C LYS A 7 -5.25 0.86 -16.71
N CYS A 8 -5.93 1.85 -16.13
CA CYS A 8 -6.68 2.86 -16.88
C CYS A 8 -6.13 4.28 -16.75
N GLY A 9 -5.13 4.50 -15.89
CA GLY A 9 -4.55 5.82 -15.63
C GLY A 9 -5.45 6.77 -14.85
N ARG A 10 -6.61 6.32 -14.36
CA ARG A 10 -7.51 7.14 -13.54
C ARG A 10 -6.82 7.55 -12.24
N GLU A 11 -6.86 8.83 -11.91
CA GLU A 11 -6.38 9.35 -10.63
C GLU A 11 -7.30 8.91 -9.49
N PHE A 12 -6.71 8.41 -8.40
CA PHE A 12 -7.40 8.18 -7.14
C PHE A 12 -7.38 9.47 -6.31
N ASP A 13 -8.54 9.87 -5.81
CA ASP A 13 -8.64 10.95 -4.85
C ASP A 13 -8.29 10.45 -3.43
N CYS A 14 -7.02 10.61 -3.08
CA CYS A 14 -6.46 10.20 -1.79
C CYS A 14 -7.03 10.98 -0.59
N GLN A 15 -7.84 12.03 -0.79
CA GLN A 15 -8.51 12.79 0.29
C GLN A 15 -10.03 12.54 0.35
N GLY A 16 -10.57 11.73 -0.56
CA GLY A 16 -12.00 11.52 -0.73
C GLY A 16 -12.41 10.04 -0.66
N ALA A 17 -13.38 9.67 -1.50
CA ALA A 17 -13.96 8.32 -1.55
C ALA A 17 -12.99 7.24 -2.09
N ASP A 18 -11.86 7.65 -2.67
CA ASP A 18 -10.83 6.79 -3.26
C ASP A 18 -9.61 6.63 -2.34
N SER A 19 -9.78 6.82 -1.03
CA SER A 19 -8.78 6.51 -0.01
C SER A 19 -8.27 5.06 -0.12
N PRO A 20 -7.01 4.79 0.26
CA PRO A 20 -6.45 3.44 0.17
C PRO A 20 -7.27 2.46 1.02
N VAL A 21 -7.58 1.31 0.43
CA VAL A 21 -8.40 0.25 1.06
C VAL A 21 -7.63 -0.42 2.21
N ALA A 22 -6.31 -0.47 2.10
CA ALA A 22 -5.40 -0.89 3.14
C ALA A 22 -4.08 -0.13 3.01
N VAL A 23 -3.44 0.13 4.14
CA VAL A 23 -2.09 0.69 4.23
C VAL A 23 -1.34 -0.12 5.27
N ILE A 24 -0.10 -0.49 4.98
CA ILE A 24 0.81 -1.11 5.93
C ILE A 24 2.15 -0.37 5.92
N ALA A 25 2.70 -0.09 7.11
CA ALA A 25 3.98 0.57 7.26
C ALA A 25 4.93 -0.25 8.12
N GLN A 26 6.22 -0.25 7.78
CA GLN A 26 7.26 -0.91 8.56
C GLN A 26 8.57 -0.10 8.54
N GLU A 27 9.22 -0.01 9.69
CA GLU A 27 10.56 0.56 9.85
C GLU A 27 11.60 -0.58 9.86
N VAL A 28 12.55 -0.57 8.93
CA VAL A 28 13.64 -1.55 8.82
C VAL A 28 14.96 -0.82 8.77
N MET A 29 15.80 -1.02 9.78
CA MET A 29 17.14 -0.41 9.89
C MET A 29 17.16 1.14 9.75
N GLY A 30 16.05 1.81 10.09
CA GLY A 30 15.89 3.26 10.00
C GLY A 30 15.13 3.72 8.76
N ASP A 31 15.05 2.89 7.71
CA ASP A 31 14.23 3.16 6.53
C ASP A 31 12.76 2.83 6.84
N GLU A 32 11.84 3.65 6.37
CA GLU A 32 10.41 3.44 6.50
C GLU A 32 9.82 3.05 5.15
N TYR A 33 9.16 1.90 5.12
CA TYR A 33 8.46 1.36 3.97
C TYR A 33 6.97 1.45 4.23
N ILE A 34 6.23 2.08 3.33
CA ILE A 34 4.78 2.22 3.40
C ILE A 34 4.19 1.69 2.11
N GLU A 35 3.32 0.68 2.22
CA GLU A 35 2.58 0.16 1.08
C GLU A 35 1.10 0.49 1.22
N SER A 36 0.56 1.15 0.18
CA SER A 36 -0.83 1.59 0.10
C SER A 36 -1.54 0.88 -1.04
N PHE A 37 -2.69 0.26 -0.77
CA PHE A 37 -3.46 -0.49 -1.75
C PHE A 37 -4.73 0.26 -2.15
N PHE A 38 -4.85 0.57 -3.44
CA PHE A 38 -5.98 1.30 -4.02
C PHE A 38 -6.79 0.39 -4.94
N PHE A 39 -8.10 0.32 -4.75
CA PHE A 39 -8.99 -0.48 -5.59
C PHE A 39 -9.69 0.38 -6.64
N CYS A 40 -9.47 0.08 -7.92
CA CYS A 40 -10.19 0.75 -9.00
C CYS A 40 -11.52 0.05 -9.29
N GLN A 41 -12.64 0.64 -8.87
CA GLN A 41 -13.97 0.06 -9.12
C GLN A 41 -14.31 -0.08 -10.61
N ALA A 42 -13.80 0.82 -11.46
CA ALA A 42 -14.07 0.77 -12.91
C ALA A 42 -13.32 -0.38 -13.61
N CYS A 43 -12.13 -0.72 -13.13
CA CYS A 43 -11.29 -1.75 -13.74
C CYS A 43 -11.35 -3.10 -13.02
N GLY A 44 -11.81 -3.11 -11.77
CA GLY A 44 -11.83 -4.29 -10.91
C GLY A 44 -10.43 -4.78 -10.54
N VAL A 45 -9.43 -3.90 -10.47
CA VAL A 45 -8.04 -4.23 -10.16
C VAL A 45 -7.51 -3.35 -9.04
N TYR A 46 -6.53 -3.87 -8.31
CA TYR A 46 -5.78 -3.14 -7.30
C TYR A 46 -4.53 -2.50 -7.92
N THR A 47 -4.17 -1.35 -7.37
CA THR A 47 -2.89 -0.67 -7.58
C THR A 47 -2.22 -0.53 -6.23
N GLN A 48 -0.98 -0.95 -6.12
CA GLN A 48 -0.16 -0.83 -4.92
C GLN A 48 0.80 0.34 -5.13
N GLU A 49 0.84 1.27 -4.19
CA GLU A 49 1.89 2.28 -4.09
C GLU A 49 2.83 1.85 -2.97
N SER A 50 4.12 1.71 -3.30
CA SER A 50 5.18 1.48 -2.32
C SER A 50 5.99 2.76 -2.18
N TYR A 51 5.86 3.40 -1.03
CA TYR A 51 6.67 4.53 -0.61
C TYR A 51 7.80 4.04 0.28
N HIS A 52 9.01 4.48 -0.03
CA HIS A 52 10.20 4.15 0.73
C HIS A 52 10.88 5.46 1.13
N ASP A 53 10.69 5.82 2.40
CA ASP A 53 11.38 6.90 3.07
C ASP A 53 12.72 6.37 3.61
N ARG A 54 13.82 6.83 2.99
CA ARG A 54 15.16 6.37 3.33
C ARG A 54 15.72 7.22 4.45
N PHE A 55 16.27 6.57 5.46
CA PHE A 55 16.96 7.27 6.55
C PHE A 55 18.14 8.10 6.02
N LEU A 56 18.83 7.57 5.01
CA LEU A 56 19.90 8.25 4.30
C LEU A 56 19.63 8.19 2.79
N GLY A 57 19.35 9.35 2.20
CA GLY A 57 19.16 9.51 0.76
C GLY A 57 17.82 10.17 0.42
N GLU A 58 17.43 10.04 -0.84
CA GLU A 58 16.14 10.53 -1.32
C GLU A 58 15.07 9.44 -1.15
N ASP A 59 13.88 9.88 -0.74
CA ASP A 59 12.69 9.05 -0.73
C ASP A 59 12.32 8.60 -2.15
N SER A 60 11.61 7.48 -2.24
CA SER A 60 11.21 6.93 -3.52
C SER A 60 9.79 6.39 -3.48
N VAL A 61 9.10 6.52 -4.60
CA VAL A 61 7.73 6.05 -4.81
C VAL A 61 7.73 5.09 -5.99
N ALA A 62 7.17 3.92 -5.80
CA ALA A 62 6.94 2.95 -6.86
C ALA A 62 5.45 2.61 -6.93
N ILE A 63 4.92 2.46 -8.14
CA ILE A 63 3.56 2.02 -8.38
C ILE A 63 3.60 0.63 -9.00
N HIS A 64 2.93 -0.31 -8.35
CA HIS A 64 2.86 -1.71 -8.70
C HIS A 64 1.44 -2.10 -9.09
N GLY A 65 1.33 -2.95 -10.11
CA GLY A 65 0.06 -3.46 -10.63
C GLY A 65 0.07 -3.61 -12.14
N PRO A 66 -1.06 -3.99 -12.75
CA PRO A 66 -2.36 -4.22 -12.08
C PRO A 66 -2.37 -5.53 -11.29
N ILE A 67 -2.82 -5.46 -10.03
CA ILE A 67 -3.05 -6.63 -9.18
C ILE A 67 -4.52 -7.06 -9.38
N ASP A 68 -4.75 -8.34 -9.63
CA ASP A 68 -6.12 -8.84 -9.76
C ASP A 68 -6.89 -8.72 -8.45
N LYS A 69 -8.22 -8.67 -8.53
CA LYS A 69 -9.07 -8.47 -7.36
C LYS A 69 -8.86 -9.55 -6.29
N THR A 70 -8.82 -10.82 -6.68
CA THR A 70 -8.67 -11.93 -5.74
C THR A 70 -7.38 -11.80 -4.94
N ARG A 71 -6.27 -11.56 -5.63
CA ARG A 71 -4.97 -11.38 -4.99
C ARG A 71 -4.91 -10.13 -4.12
N GLY A 72 -5.49 -9.03 -4.58
CA GLY A 72 -5.55 -7.80 -3.79
C GLY A 72 -6.43 -7.93 -2.55
N ASP A 73 -7.57 -8.63 -2.65
CA ASP A 73 -8.46 -8.91 -1.52
C ASP A 73 -7.72 -9.76 -0.47
N GLU A 74 -6.98 -10.80 -0.87
CA GLU A 74 -6.14 -11.60 0.04
C GLU A 74 -5.12 -10.74 0.81
N LEU A 75 -4.44 -9.82 0.12
CA LEU A 75 -3.44 -8.92 0.73
C LEU A 75 -4.11 -7.92 1.69
N VAL A 76 -5.23 -7.32 1.28
CA VAL A 76 -6.01 -6.39 2.11
C VAL A 76 -6.54 -7.10 3.36
N GLU A 77 -7.07 -8.31 3.23
CA GLU A 77 -7.54 -9.10 4.36
C GLU A 77 -6.40 -9.50 5.30
N LEU A 78 -5.22 -9.82 4.76
CA LEU A 78 -4.03 -10.08 5.57
C LEU A 78 -3.63 -8.84 6.38
N ILE A 79 -3.56 -7.66 5.74
CA ILE A 79 -3.20 -6.39 6.41
C ILE A 79 -4.21 -6.05 7.51
N ARG A 80 -5.51 -6.27 7.27
CA ARG A 80 -6.59 -6.03 8.24
C ARG A 80 -6.53 -6.91 9.50
N GLN A 81 -5.76 -8.00 9.49
CA GLN A 81 -5.52 -8.79 10.70
C GLN A 81 -4.61 -8.06 11.70
N CYS A 82 -3.88 -7.03 11.25
CA CYS A 82 -3.13 -6.16 12.14
C CYS A 82 -4.06 -5.06 12.70
N PRO A 83 -4.13 -4.87 14.04
CA PRO A 83 -4.97 -3.83 14.62
C PRO A 83 -4.44 -2.41 14.34
N ASP A 84 -3.16 -2.27 14.03
CA ASP A 84 -2.52 -1.00 13.70
C ASP A 84 -1.49 -1.21 12.58
N PRO A 85 -1.94 -1.36 11.33
CA PRO A 85 -1.06 -1.68 10.21
C PRO A 85 -0.15 -0.50 9.83
N THR A 86 -0.54 0.73 10.19
CA THR A 86 0.25 1.95 9.99
C THR A 86 1.33 2.17 11.05
N ASN A 87 1.35 1.37 12.12
CA ASN A 87 2.42 1.44 13.10
C ASN A 87 3.68 0.77 12.57
N LYS A 88 4.62 1.59 12.10
CA LYS A 88 5.92 1.17 11.57
C LYS A 88 6.79 0.36 12.53
N LYS A 89 6.50 0.39 13.83
CA LYS A 89 7.21 -0.40 14.86
C LYS A 89 6.45 -1.66 15.29
N CYS A 90 5.32 -1.94 14.65
CA CYS A 90 4.55 -3.15 14.93
C CYS A 90 5.39 -4.39 14.57
N LYS A 91 5.38 -5.39 15.46
CA LYS A 91 6.12 -6.65 15.29
C LYS A 91 5.18 -7.83 15.10
N CYS A 92 3.95 -7.58 14.68
CA CYS A 92 2.98 -8.66 14.50
C CYS A 92 3.41 -9.60 13.37
N PRO A 93 2.91 -10.85 13.35
CA PRO A 93 3.23 -11.80 12.29
C PRO A 93 2.85 -11.31 10.88
N ILE A 94 1.94 -10.34 10.76
CA ILE A 94 1.53 -9.75 9.48
C ILE A 94 2.67 -8.88 8.94
N HIS A 95 3.15 -7.92 9.72
CA HIS A 95 4.31 -7.10 9.38
C HIS A 95 5.53 -7.95 9.04
N GLN A 96 5.84 -8.98 9.85
CA GLN A 96 6.96 -9.90 9.60
C GLN A 96 6.80 -10.81 8.36
N LYS A 97 5.58 -11.05 7.88
CA LYS A 97 5.33 -11.87 6.67
C LYS A 97 5.27 -11.03 5.41
N HIS A 98 4.90 -9.76 5.56
CA HIS A 98 4.67 -8.84 4.45
C HIS A 98 5.97 -8.16 3.97
N PHE A 99 6.92 -7.94 4.88
CA PHE A 99 8.26 -7.40 4.64
C PHE A 99 9.35 -8.40 5.04
#